data_AF-A0AB34I1Z4-F1
#
_entry.id   AF-A0AB34I1Z4-F1
#
_cell.length_a   1.000
_cell.length_b   1.000
_cell.length_c   1.000
_cell.angle_alpha   90.00
_cell.angle_beta   90.00
_cell.angle_gamma   90.00
#
_symmetry.space_group_name_H-M   'P 1'
#
loop_
_entity.id
_entity.type
_entity.pdbx_description
1 polymer ?
#
loop_
_entity_poly.entity_id
_entity_poly.type
_entity_poly.pdbx_seq_one_letter_code
_entity_poly.pdbx_strand_id
1 'polypeptide(L)'
;MSGSKCKSSGDVAGTAKKRQSITMEAEVKIIERVEQVENMVDVTCSYNMNCPTISTILNNKDKIMEHVKSAVPMISTIISKKHGSDGGDGETSQCVDAGSASASSPAQLNADSRES
;
A
#
# COMPACT_ATOMS: atom_id res chain seq x y z
N MET A 1 -45.53 -8.88 31.19
CA MET A 1 -44.48 -9.81 31.63
C MET A 1 -43.15 -9.11 31.46
N SER A 2 -42.57 -8.63 32.55
CA SER A 2 -41.32 -7.84 32.52
C SER A 2 -40.14 -8.80 32.55
N GLY A 3 -39.33 -8.82 31.50
CA GLY A 3 -38.13 -9.63 31.42
C GLY A 3 -37.12 -9.19 32.47
N SER A 4 -36.79 -10.09 33.40
CA SER A 4 -35.81 -9.85 34.46
C SER A 4 -34.45 -9.52 33.85
N LYS A 5 -34.05 -8.25 33.99
CA LYS A 5 -32.74 -7.71 33.63
C LYS A 5 -31.66 -8.41 34.45
N CYS A 6 -30.88 -9.27 33.81
CA CYS A 6 -29.71 -9.89 34.41
C CYS A 6 -28.71 -8.80 34.81
N LYS A 7 -28.42 -8.67 36.11
CA LYS A 7 -27.26 -7.96 36.63
C LYS A 7 -26.20 -9.00 36.95
N SER A 8 -25.26 -9.25 36.05
CA SER A 8 -24.02 -9.92 36.42
C SER A 8 -22.98 -8.84 36.76
N SER A 9 -22.72 -8.63 38.06
CA SER A 9 -21.55 -7.88 38.51
C SER A 9 -20.37 -8.84 38.60
N GLY A 10 -19.78 -9.15 37.44
CA GLY A 10 -18.45 -9.72 37.38
C GLY A 10 -17.50 -8.63 36.95
N ASP A 11 -16.84 -7.97 37.90
CA ASP A 11 -15.62 -7.22 37.59
C ASP A 11 -14.55 -8.26 37.26
N VAL A 12 -14.56 -8.73 36.01
CA VAL A 12 -13.35 -9.30 35.43
C VAL A 12 -12.60 -8.10 34.90
N ALA A 13 -11.56 -7.68 35.63
CA ALA A 13 -10.58 -6.75 35.09
C ALA A 13 -10.02 -7.40 33.82
N GLY A 14 -10.60 -7.03 32.67
CA GLY A 14 -10.22 -7.57 31.38
C GLY A 14 -8.77 -7.18 31.17
N THR A 15 -7.86 -8.13 31.28
CA THR A 15 -6.47 -7.91 30.92
C THR A 15 -6.46 -7.61 29.42
N ALA A 16 -6.41 -6.33 29.06
CA ALA A 16 -6.37 -5.91 27.67
C ALA A 16 -5.11 -6.51 27.05
N LYS A 17 -5.29 -7.56 26.25
CA LYS A 17 -4.18 -8.22 25.55
C LYS A 17 -3.57 -7.19 24.61
N LYS A 18 -2.29 -6.85 24.84
CA LYS A 18 -1.55 -5.90 24.00
C LYS A 18 -1.54 -6.42 22.56
N ARG A 19 -1.97 -5.59 21.62
CA ARG A 19 -1.90 -5.92 20.19
C ARG A 19 -0.44 -6.01 19.77
N GLN A 20 -0.07 -7.09 19.10
CA GLN A 20 1.23 -7.21 18.44
C GLN A 20 1.18 -6.44 17.12
N SER A 21 2.23 -5.65 16.85
CA SER A 21 2.41 -5.02 15.55
C SER A 21 3.06 -6.04 14.61
N ILE A 22 2.47 -6.21 13.43
CA ILE A 22 2.98 -7.08 12.36
C ILE A 22 3.50 -6.17 11.26
N THR A 23 4.70 -6.45 10.75
CA THR A 23 5.35 -5.69 9.67
C THR A 23 4.85 -6.14 8.30
N MET A 24 4.79 -5.23 7.32
CA MET A 24 4.40 -5.54 5.93
C MET A 24 5.19 -6.71 5.33
N GLU A 25 6.50 -6.81 5.61
CA GLU A 25 7.35 -7.91 5.13
C GLU A 25 6.86 -9.28 5.63
N ALA A 26 6.43 -9.36 6.89
CA ALA A 26 5.92 -10.59 7.48
C ALA A 26 4.57 -10.98 6.87
N GLU A 27 3.70 -10.01 6.60
CA GLU A 27 2.42 -10.24 5.92
C GLU A 27 2.62 -10.82 4.52
N VAL A 28 3.57 -10.27 3.74
CA VAL A 28 3.93 -10.79 2.41
C VAL A 28 4.47 -12.21 2.48
N LYS A 29 5.38 -12.52 3.41
CA LYS A 29 5.94 -13.87 3.56
C LYS A 29 4.88 -14.92 3.94
N ILE A 30 3.87 -14.52 4.73
CA ILE A 30 2.73 -15.39 5.06
C ILE A 30 1.90 -15.67 3.82
N ILE A 31 1.59 -14.63 3.02
CA ILE A 31 0.86 -14.77 1.76
C ILE A 31 1.60 -15.72 0.80
N GLU A 32 2.90 -15.49 0.61
CA GLU A 32 3.74 -16.28 -0.29
C GLU A 32 3.73 -17.77 0.09
N ARG A 33 3.86 -18.11 1.36
CA ARG A 33 3.86 -19.50 1.84
C ARG A 33 2.51 -20.20 1.64
N VAL A 34 1.41 -19.50 1.93
CA VAL A 34 0.07 -20.05 1.71
C VAL A 34 -0.19 -20.27 0.21
N GLU A 35 0.32 -19.40 -0.66
CA GLU A 35 0.23 -19.58 -2.13
C GLU A 35 1.14 -20.70 -2.65
N GLN A 36 2.29 -20.95 -2.02
CA GLN A 36 3.21 -22.06 -2.33
C GLN A 36 2.70 -23.46 -1.91
N VAL A 37 1.41 -23.57 -1.54
CA VAL A 37 0.74 -24.82 -1.14
C VAL A 37 1.20 -25.35 0.23
N GLU A 38 1.65 -24.47 1.12
CA GLU A 38 1.80 -24.85 2.53
C GLU A 38 0.43 -24.97 3.21
N ASN A 39 0.26 -25.97 4.08
CA ASN A 39 -0.97 -26.11 4.85
C ASN A 39 -1.09 -24.98 5.88
N MET A 40 -2.31 -24.51 6.10
CA MET A 40 -2.60 -23.43 7.06
C MET A 40 -2.06 -23.73 8.47
N VAL A 41 -2.03 -25.00 8.88
CA VAL A 41 -1.52 -25.44 10.19
C VAL A 41 -0.02 -25.20 10.30
N ASP A 42 0.74 -25.51 9.24
CA ASP A 42 2.20 -25.34 9.21
C ASP A 42 2.56 -23.84 9.23
N VAL A 43 1.81 -23.03 8.49
CA VAL A 43 1.97 -21.56 8.51
C VAL A 43 1.66 -21.00 9.90
N THR A 44 0.55 -21.43 10.52
CA THR A 44 0.15 -21.01 11.88
C THR A 44 1.23 -21.36 12.92
N CYS A 45 1.77 -22.57 12.84
CA CYS A 45 2.83 -23.04 13.72
C CYS A 45 4.14 -22.27 13.53
N SER A 46 4.55 -22.04 12.29
CA SER A 46 5.83 -21.39 11.97
C SER A 46 5.90 -19.92 12.39
N TYR A 47 4.78 -19.19 12.31
CA TYR A 47 4.71 -17.77 12.72
C TYR A 47 4.20 -17.57 14.15
N ASN A 48 3.78 -18.64 14.85
CA ASN A 48 3.18 -18.60 16.18
C ASN A 48 2.02 -17.58 16.27
N MET A 49 1.22 -17.52 15.21
CA MET A 49 0.05 -16.64 15.09
C MET A 49 -1.22 -17.46 15.16
N ASN A 50 -2.35 -16.84 15.49
CA ASN A 50 -3.63 -17.55 15.48
C ASN A 50 -4.20 -17.62 14.05
N CYS A 51 -4.93 -18.69 13.73
CA CYS A 51 -5.57 -18.85 12.41
C CYS A 51 -6.42 -17.63 11.98
N PRO A 52 -7.21 -16.97 12.86
CA PRO A 52 -7.96 -15.78 12.48
C PRO A 52 -7.08 -14.59 12.07
N THR A 53 -5.90 -14.45 12.67
CA THR A 53 -4.92 -13.42 12.28
C THR A 53 -4.41 -13.68 10.88
N ILE A 54 -4.03 -14.93 10.57
CA ILE A 54 -3.58 -15.32 9.23
C ILE A 54 -4.70 -15.16 8.20
N SER A 55 -5.93 -15.56 8.54
CA SER A 55 -7.09 -15.34 7.67
C SER A 55 -7.33 -13.86 7.37
N THR A 56 -7.14 -12.97 8.36
CA THR A 56 -7.26 -11.53 8.16
C THR A 56 -6.18 -10.99 7.22
N ILE A 57 -4.95 -11.50 7.33
CA ILE A 57 -3.85 -11.14 6.43
C ILE A 57 -4.21 -11.57 4.99
N LEU A 58 -4.67 -12.80 4.80
CA LEU A 58 -5.05 -13.31 3.47
C LEU A 58 -6.23 -12.55 2.86
N ASN A 59 -7.24 -12.17 3.67
CA ASN A 59 -8.36 -11.36 3.20
C ASN A 59 -7.93 -9.96 2.74
N ASN A 60 -6.83 -9.44 3.30
CA ASN A 60 -6.27 -8.14 2.93
C ASN A 60 -5.14 -8.24 1.90
N LYS A 61 -4.90 -9.41 1.31
CA LYS A 61 -3.77 -9.70 0.40
C LYS A 61 -3.56 -8.62 -0.65
N ASP A 62 -4.62 -8.24 -1.37
CA ASP A 62 -4.50 -7.31 -2.48
C ASP A 62 -4.01 -5.92 -2.03
N LYS A 63 -4.52 -5.45 -0.88
CA LYS A 63 -4.13 -4.17 -0.28
C LYS A 63 -2.68 -4.20 0.20
N ILE A 64 -2.24 -5.32 0.77
CA ILE A 64 -0.88 -5.54 1.24
C ILE A 64 0.08 -5.50 0.04
N MET A 65 -0.26 -6.23 -1.03
CA MET A 65 0.56 -6.28 -2.25
C MET A 65 0.60 -4.95 -2.99
N GLU A 66 -0.50 -4.21 -3.05
CA GLU A 66 -0.54 -2.85 -3.61
C GLU A 66 0.37 -1.89 -2.81
N HIS A 67 0.29 -1.96 -1.49
CA HIS A 67 1.14 -1.13 -0.62
C HIS A 67 2.62 -1.43 -0.82
N VAL A 68 2.99 -2.71 -0.92
CA VAL A 68 4.38 -3.11 -1.17
C VAL A 68 4.87 -2.62 -2.54
N LYS A 69 4.03 -2.72 -3.58
CA LYS A 69 4.37 -2.24 -4.93
C LYS A 69 4.59 -0.73 -4.98
N SER A 70 3.75 0.05 -4.28
CA SER A 70 3.88 1.51 -4.22
C SER A 70 5.03 1.98 -3.31
N ALA A 71 5.43 1.17 -2.33
CA ALA A 71 6.52 1.47 -1.41
C ALA A 71 7.92 1.17 -1.98
N VAL A 72 8.05 0.49 -3.12
CA VAL A 72 9.36 0.27 -3.77
C VAL A 72 9.97 1.62 -4.15
N PRO A 73 11.11 2.03 -3.58
CA PRO A 73 11.71 3.32 -3.90
C PRO A 73 12.14 3.33 -5.38
N MET A 74 11.64 4.29 -6.16
CA MET A 74 11.95 4.53 -7.59
C MET A 74 13.41 4.98 -7.84
N ILE A 75 14.39 4.49 -7.08
CA ILE A 75 15.79 4.93 -7.13
C ILE A 75 16.65 4.01 -8.02
N SER A 76 16.05 3.15 -8.85
CA SER A 76 16.76 2.35 -9.87
C SER A 76 17.13 3.14 -11.13
N THR A 77 17.37 4.45 -11.01
CA THR A 77 17.92 5.29 -12.08
C THR A 77 19.31 5.77 -11.67
N ILE A 78 20.20 4.85 -11.26
CA ILE A 78 21.63 5.16 -11.24
C ILE A 78 22.09 5.17 -12.70
N ILE A 79 21.95 6.34 -13.32
CA ILE A 79 22.58 6.67 -14.60
C ILE A 79 24.08 6.57 -14.37
N SER A 80 24.67 5.44 -14.78
CA SER A 80 26.12 5.29 -14.83
C SER A 80 26.64 6.05 -16.04
N LYS A 81 26.73 7.38 -15.92
CA LYS A 81 27.46 8.21 -16.88
C LYS A 81 28.95 7.99 -16.61
N LYS A 82 29.62 7.27 -17.50
CA LYS A 82 31.08 7.13 -17.50
C LYS A 82 31.67 8.52 -17.81
N HIS A 83 32.35 9.11 -16.85
CA HIS A 83 33.16 10.30 -17.08
C HIS A 83 34.62 9.90 -16.99
N GLY A 84 35.23 9.71 -18.16
CA GLY A 84 36.65 10.01 -18.30
C GLY A 84 36.82 11.53 -18.24
N SER A 85 37.84 11.94 -17.50
CA SER A 85 38.53 13.22 -17.56
C SER A 85 37.92 14.42 -16.82
N ASP A 86 38.70 14.83 -15.82
CA ASP A 86 39.08 16.19 -15.42
C ASP A 86 38.03 17.22 -14.96
N GLY A 87 38.25 17.68 -13.72
CA GLY A 87 38.30 19.11 -13.43
C GLY A 87 37.08 19.72 -12.76
N GLY A 88 37.26 20.07 -11.48
CA GLY A 88 36.92 21.41 -10.98
C GLY A 88 35.48 21.68 -10.53
N ASP A 89 35.35 21.95 -9.24
CA ASP A 89 34.58 23.04 -8.61
C ASP A 89 33.49 23.75 -9.43
N GLY A 90 32.28 23.82 -8.87
CA GLY A 90 31.35 24.88 -9.24
C GLY A 90 29.89 24.58 -8.96
N GLU A 91 29.36 25.24 -7.94
CA GLU A 91 27.94 25.40 -7.64
C GLU A 91 27.13 25.81 -8.88
N THR A 92 25.86 25.40 -8.94
CA THR A 92 24.73 26.33 -9.11
C THR A 92 23.43 25.55 -9.03
N SER A 93 22.77 25.69 -7.88
CA SER A 93 21.34 25.42 -7.75
C SER A 93 20.61 26.53 -8.51
N GLN A 94 19.95 26.19 -9.62
CA GLN A 94 19.07 27.15 -10.33
C GLN A 94 17.61 26.76 -10.11
N CYS A 95 16.91 27.63 -9.38
CA CYS A 95 15.47 27.77 -9.40
C CYS A 95 15.03 28.32 -10.77
N VAL A 96 13.98 27.74 -11.36
CA VAL A 96 13.27 28.38 -12.47
C VAL A 96 11.80 28.56 -12.08
N ASP A 97 11.54 29.69 -11.42
CA ASP A 97 10.24 30.35 -11.46
C ASP A 97 10.16 31.19 -12.74
N ALA A 98 9.19 30.90 -13.60
CA ALA A 98 8.59 31.88 -14.52
C ALA A 98 7.32 31.28 -15.14
N GLY A 99 6.16 31.76 -14.71
CA GLY A 99 4.92 31.56 -15.45
C GLY A 99 4.92 32.34 -16.77
N SER A 100 4.05 31.94 -17.68
CA SER A 100 3.11 32.85 -18.37
C SER A 100 2.20 32.09 -19.33
N ALA A 101 0.94 32.50 -19.30
CA ALA A 101 -0.19 31.98 -20.04
C ALA A 101 -0.11 32.23 -21.55
N SER A 102 -0.89 31.48 -22.33
CA SER A 102 -1.82 32.10 -23.29
C SER A 102 -2.81 31.08 -23.85
N ALA A 103 -4.02 31.57 -24.08
CA ALA A 103 -5.22 30.84 -24.49
C ALA A 103 -5.43 30.87 -26.00
N SER A 104 -6.09 29.85 -26.55
CA SER A 104 -6.97 29.87 -27.75
C SER A 104 -7.20 28.44 -28.20
N SER A 105 -8.35 27.96 -28.66
CA SER A 105 -9.74 28.43 -28.78
C SER A 105 -10.57 27.18 -29.12
N PRO A 106 -11.90 27.16 -28.85
CA PRO A 106 -12.76 26.02 -29.12
C PRO A 106 -13.28 26.03 -30.57
N ALA A 107 -13.38 24.87 -31.21
CA ALA A 107 -14.10 24.73 -32.48
C ALA A 107 -15.47 24.09 -32.24
N GLN A 108 -16.50 24.85 -32.63
CA GLN A 108 -17.93 24.55 -32.59
C GLN A 108 -18.37 23.63 -33.74
N LEU A 109 -19.35 22.78 -33.44
CA LEU A 109 -20.62 22.56 -34.16
C LEU A 109 -20.63 22.80 -35.69
N ASN A 110 -21.02 21.78 -36.45
CA ASN A 110 -21.81 22.00 -37.68
C ASN A 110 -22.94 20.97 -37.76
N ALA A 111 -24.12 21.50 -38.02
CA ALA A 111 -25.35 20.77 -38.28
C ALA A 111 -25.48 20.41 -39.77
N ASP A 112 -26.38 19.46 -40.01
CA ASP A 112 -27.24 19.34 -41.20
C ASP A 112 -26.60 18.97 -42.55
N SER A 113 -26.90 17.76 -43.03
CA SER A 113 -27.48 17.61 -44.37
C SER A 113 -28.21 16.28 -44.55
N ARG A 114 -29.39 16.48 -45.11
CA ARG A 114 -30.47 15.60 -45.56
C ARG A 114 -30.08 14.76 -46.79
N GLU A 115 -30.87 13.71 -47.01
CA GLU A 115 -31.13 12.99 -48.29
C GLU A 115 -30.29 11.73 -48.59
N SER A 116 -30.90 10.55 -48.41
CA SER A 116 -31.55 9.82 -49.50
C SER A 116 -32.59 8.83 -48.97
#